data_AF-A0A973GYX2-F1
#
_entry.id   AF-A0A973GYX2-F1
#
_cell.length_a   1.000
_cell.length_b   1.000
_cell.length_c   1.000
_cell.angle_alpha   90.00
_cell.angle_beta   90.00
_cell.angle_gamma   90.00
#
_symmetry.space_group_name_H-M   'P 1'
#
loop_
_entity.id
_entity.type
_entity.pdbx_description
1 polymer ?
#
loop_
_entity_poly.entity_id
_entity_poly.type
_entity_poly.pdbx_seq_one_letter_code
_entity_poly.pdbx_strand_id
1 'polypeptide(L)'
;ELIAAKEFLNKGYYVAKSLDPQCPFDLIVVDKQGKTRLLDVKSVSYRKSQSYNCKPGDTINRSISKKQKSLGVEIYYVDGN
;
A
#
# COMPACT_ATOMS: atom_id res chain seq x y z
N GLU A 1 -4.26 -3.56 5.41
CA GLU A 1 -3.18 -4.57 5.42
C GLU A 1 -3.67 -6.00 5.16
N LEU A 2 -4.53 -6.59 6.02
CA LEU A 2 -4.95 -7.99 5.87
C LEU A 2 -5.72 -8.29 4.57
N ILE A 3 -6.53 -7.32 4.09
CA ILE A 3 -7.21 -7.45 2.79
C ILE A 3 -6.19 -7.54 1.65
N ALA A 4 -5.18 -6.66 1.61
CA ALA A 4 -4.09 -6.75 0.65
C ALA A 4 -3.35 -8.09 0.75
N ALA A 5 -3.02 -8.53 1.98
CA ALA A 5 -2.36 -9.81 2.17
C ALA A 5 -3.19 -10.97 1.58
N LYS A 6 -4.51 -11.00 1.83
CA LYS A 6 -5.42 -11.98 1.24
C LYS A 6 -5.43 -11.91 -0.29
N GLU A 7 -5.48 -10.73 -0.89
CA GLU A 7 -5.42 -10.57 -2.36
C GLU A 7 -4.14 -11.13 -2.96
N PHE A 8 -2.99 -10.86 -2.34
CA PHE A 8 -1.69 -11.36 -2.82
C PHE A 8 -1.53 -12.87 -2.60
N LEU A 9 -2.00 -13.40 -1.47
CA LEU A 9 -2.05 -14.85 -1.22
C LEU A 9 -2.92 -15.55 -2.26
N ASN A 10 -4.10 -15.01 -2.58
CA ASN A 10 -4.99 -15.56 -3.61
C ASN A 10 -4.35 -15.54 -5.01
N LYS A 11 -3.51 -14.54 -5.30
CA LYS A 11 -2.73 -14.46 -6.54
C LYS A 11 -1.51 -15.41 -6.55
N GLY A 12 -1.27 -16.16 -5.47
CA GLY A 12 -0.18 -17.12 -5.37
C GLY A 12 1.18 -16.50 -5.03
N TYR A 13 1.20 -15.30 -4.43
CA TYR A 13 2.41 -14.69 -3.89
C TYR A 13 2.65 -15.17 -2.45
N TYR A 14 3.92 -15.21 -2.05
CA TYR A 14 4.27 -15.31 -0.63
C TYR A 14 4.18 -13.92 0.00
N VAL A 15 3.59 -13.83 1.19
CA VAL A 15 3.35 -12.56 1.87
C VAL A 15 3.93 -12.61 3.28
N ALA A 16 4.77 -11.64 3.63
CA ALA A 16 5.24 -11.42 4.99
C ALA A 16 4.77 -10.05 5.48
N LYS A 17 4.34 -9.97 6.75
CA LYS A 17 3.89 -8.74 7.38
C LYS A 17 4.96 -8.22 8.34
N SER A 18 5.19 -6.90 8.33
CA SER A 18 6.03 -6.27 9.35
C SER A 18 5.37 -6.32 10.73
N LEU A 19 6.15 -6.71 11.74
CA LEU A 19 5.75 -6.64 13.15
C LEU A 19 6.30 -5.40 13.86
N ASP A 20 7.32 -4.75 13.26
CA ASP A 20 7.91 -3.52 13.79
C ASP A 20 7.03 -2.30 13.39
N PRO A 21 6.48 -1.55 14.36
CA PRO A 21 5.70 -0.33 14.08
C PRO A 21 6.51 0.79 13.40
N GLN A 22 7.85 0.79 13.53
CA GLN A 22 8.72 1.78 12.88
C GLN A 22 9.19 1.33 11.48
N CYS A 23 8.74 0.17 11.03
CA CYS A 23 9.09 -0.34 9.72
C CYS A 23 8.56 0.61 8.62
N PRO A 24 9.38 0.93 7.61
CA PRO A 24 8.97 1.83 6.54
C PRO A 24 7.96 1.20 5.55
N PHE A 25 7.56 -0.05 5.71
CA PHE A 25 6.59 -0.74 4.87
C PHE A 25 5.75 -1.72 5.71
N ASP A 26 4.57 -2.07 5.21
CA ASP A 26 3.63 -2.94 5.92
C ASP A 26 3.81 -4.41 5.52
N LEU A 27 3.98 -4.67 4.22
CA LEU A 27 4.05 -6.01 3.65
C LEU A 27 5.27 -6.18 2.74
N ILE A 28 5.79 -7.39 2.71
CA ILE A 28 6.69 -7.87 1.68
C ILE A 28 5.93 -8.92 0.88
N VAL A 29 5.90 -8.76 -0.45
CA VAL A 29 5.34 -9.77 -1.36
C VAL A 29 6.44 -10.33 -2.23
N VAL A 30 6.49 -11.65 -2.35
CA VAL A 30 7.47 -12.37 -3.15
C VAL A 30 6.73 -13.19 -4.18
N ASP A 31 7.09 -13.03 -5.45
CA ASP A 31 6.53 -13.85 -6.53
C ASP A 31 7.17 -15.25 -6.59
N LYS A 32 6.65 -16.10 -7.46
CA LYS A 32 7.19 -17.47 -7.64
C LYS A 32 8.61 -17.52 -8.20
N GLN A 33 9.09 -16.41 -8.77
CA GLN A 33 10.44 -16.26 -9.33
C GLN A 33 11.43 -15.68 -8.31
N GLY A 34 10.95 -15.35 -7.09
CA GLY A 34 11.76 -14.76 -6.02
C GLY A 34 11.85 -13.23 -6.07
N LYS A 35 11.15 -12.56 -7.00
CA LYS A 35 11.14 -11.10 -7.04
C LYS A 35 10.36 -10.55 -5.87
N THR A 36 10.98 -9.66 -5.13
CA THR A 36 10.44 -9.08 -3.90
C THR A 36 9.96 -7.65 -4.15
N ARG A 37 8.80 -7.30 -3.58
CA ARG A 37 8.28 -5.93 -3.54
C ARG A 37 7.92 -5.55 -2.11
N LEU A 38 8.31 -4.34 -1.71
CA LEU A 38 7.99 -3.75 -0.41
C LEU A 38 6.77 -2.85 -0.58
N LEU A 39 5.69 -3.16 0.15
CA LEU A 39 4.41 -2.48 0.02
C LEU A 39 4.05 -1.72 1.29
N ASP A 40 3.74 -0.45 1.12
CA ASP A 40 3.05 0.38 2.12
C ASP A 40 1.55 0.40 1.78
N VAL A 41 0.74 -0.25 2.60
CA VAL A 41 -0.69 -0.46 2.32
C VAL A 41 -1.47 0.77 2.78
N LYS A 42 -2.35 1.26 1.91
CA LYS A 42 -3.22 2.39 2.20
C LYS A 42 -4.65 2.07 1.76
N SER A 43 -5.62 2.47 2.56
CA SER A 43 -7.01 2.44 2.12
C SER A 43 -7.24 3.55 1.10
N VAL A 44 -8.00 3.26 0.05
CA VAL A 44 -8.52 4.30 -0.84
C VAL A 44 -9.44 5.20 -0.01
N SER A 45 -9.17 6.50 -0.04
CA SER A 45 -9.97 7.50 0.66
C SER A 45 -10.42 8.55 -0.34
N TYR A 46 -11.71 8.87 -0.32
CA TYR A 46 -12.33 9.85 -1.20
C TYR A 46 -12.61 11.15 -0.44
N ARG A 47 -12.45 12.29 -1.11
CA ARG A 47 -12.77 13.60 -0.55
C ARG A 47 -14.28 13.75 -0.40
N LYS A 48 -14.73 14.16 0.80
CA LYS A 48 -16.16 14.45 1.07
C LYS A 48 -16.56 15.87 0.69
N SER A 49 -15.61 16.80 0.69
CA SER A 49 -15.81 18.21 0.39
C SER A 49 -14.79 18.72 -0.62
N GLN A 50 -15.14 19.81 -1.30
CA GLN A 50 -14.23 20.49 -2.21
C GLN A 50 -13.06 21.10 -1.43
N SER A 51 -11.85 20.98 -1.97
CA SER A 51 -10.65 21.60 -1.41
C SER A 51 -9.74 22.05 -2.54
N TYR A 52 -9.49 23.36 -2.63
CA TYR A 52 -8.78 23.98 -3.76
C TYR A 52 -9.40 23.53 -5.10
N ASN A 53 -8.61 22.87 -5.95
CA ASN A 53 -9.03 22.36 -7.26
C ASN A 53 -9.60 20.93 -7.20
N CYS A 54 -9.56 20.27 -6.05
CA CYS A 54 -10.07 18.90 -5.88
C CYS A 54 -11.56 18.92 -5.51
N LYS A 55 -12.36 18.09 -6.17
CA LYS A 55 -13.80 17.98 -6.00
C LYS A 55 -14.17 16.85 -5.01
N PRO A 56 -15.39 16.89 -4.43
CA PRO A 56 -15.94 15.74 -3.74
C PRO A 56 -15.95 14.51 -4.67
N GLY A 57 -15.51 13.36 -4.16
CA GLY A 57 -15.34 12.13 -4.93
C GLY A 57 -13.91 11.91 -5.46
N ASP A 58 -13.05 12.93 -5.49
CA ASP A 58 -11.65 12.74 -5.89
C ASP A 58 -10.88 11.90 -4.85
N THR A 59 -9.92 11.08 -5.30
CA THR A 59 -9.06 10.29 -4.43
C THR A 59 -8.06 11.15 -3.67
N ILE A 60 -7.81 10.78 -2.42
CA ILE A 60 -6.78 11.40 -1.58
C ILE A 60 -5.46 10.66 -1.83
N ASN A 61 -4.65 11.22 -2.71
CA ASN A 61 -3.33 10.68 -3.02
C ASN A 61 -2.39 10.79 -1.80
N ARG A 62 -1.57 9.75 -1.61
CA ARG A 62 -0.54 9.65 -0.58
C ARG A 62 0.82 9.70 -1.27
N SER A 63 1.82 10.18 -0.56
CA SER A 63 3.20 10.22 -1.03
C SER A 63 4.09 9.40 -0.11
N ILE A 64 5.07 8.73 -0.70
CA ILE A 64 6.10 8.00 0.03
C ILE A 64 7.09 8.96 0.68
N SER A 65 7.58 8.60 1.86
CA SER A 65 8.67 9.31 2.53
C SER A 65 9.99 9.16 1.77
N LYS A 66 10.97 10.03 2.07
CA LYS A 66 12.32 9.94 1.49
C LYS A 66 12.98 8.58 1.74
N LYS A 67 12.82 8.03 2.96
CA LYS A 67 13.32 6.71 3.36
C LYS A 67 12.64 5.58 2.60
N GLN A 68 11.32 5.64 2.44
CA GLN A 68 10.56 4.68 1.63
C GLN A 68 11.01 4.71 0.16
N LYS A 69 11.21 5.90 -0.40
CA LYS A 69 11.71 6.07 -1.77
C LYS A 69 13.10 5.48 -1.97
N SER A 70 14.03 5.69 -1.02
CA SER A 70 15.37 5.08 -1.11
C SER A 70 15.36 3.56 -1.00
N LEU A 71 14.36 2.98 -0.34
CA LEU A 71 14.20 1.53 -0.20
C LEU A 71 13.38 0.89 -1.34
N GLY A 72 12.85 1.69 -2.27
CA GLY A 72 11.98 1.19 -3.34
C GLY A 72 10.62 0.71 -2.84
N VAL A 73 10.09 1.31 -1.77
CA VAL A 73 8.76 0.99 -1.25
C VAL A 73 7.69 1.58 -2.18
N GLU A 74 6.69 0.76 -2.48
CA GLU A 74 5.56 1.11 -3.34
C GLU A 74 4.28 1.26 -2.49
N ILE A 75 3.43 2.22 -2.84
CA ILE A 75 2.12 2.37 -2.18
C ILE A 75 1.14 1.40 -2.84
N TYR A 76 0.51 0.55 -2.03
CA TYR A 76 -0.57 -0.32 -2.47
C TYR A 76 -1.90 0.16 -1.92
N TYR A 77 -2.80 0.57 -2.81
CA TYR A 77 -4.13 1.00 -2.44
C TYR A 77 -5.10 -0.19 -2.40
N VAL A 78 -5.88 -0.26 -1.32
CA VAL A 78 -6.91 -1.28 -1.12
C VAL A 78 -8.26 -0.60 -0.95
N ASP A 79 -9.27 -1.07 -1.68
CA ASP A 79 -10.64 -0.67 -1.41
C ASP A 79 -11.16 -1.42 -0.17
N GLY A 80 -11.80 -0.69 0.73
CA GLY A 80 -12.33 -1.25 1.97
C GLY A 80 -13.74 -1.84 1.85
N ASN A 81 -14.36 -1.71 0.66
CA ASN A 81 -15.69 -2.23 0.36
C ASN A 81 -15.68 -3.70 -0.10
#